data_AF-A0A5C8JCF9-F1
#
_entry.id   AF-A0A5C8JCF9-F1
#
_cell.length_a   1.000
_cell.length_b   1.000
_cell.length_c   1.000
_cell.angle_alpha   90.00
_cell.angle_beta   90.00
_cell.angle_gamma   90.00
#
_symmetry.space_group_name_H-M   'P 1'
#
loop_
_entity.id
_entity.type
_entity.pdbx_description
1 polymer ?
#
loop_
_entity_poly.entity_id
_entity_poly.type
_entity_poly.pdbx_seq_one_letter_code
_entity_poly.pdbx_strand_id
1 'polypeptide(L)'
;MTAAEDFHIFRRTVKARSLEHHQAMEIALERGWWAIAGSVLRMELDSLIRVIYLLHNPDVRDRILASCVTGNGFTDDRGRIFDRRMIDLAVGDNSWVGAVYEFGNKFVHLTDAHDYADVDPFQAYEYKDEVIDYLNQYHGDKLPGRPLGADSTLRDIAAYAPLVLEKITSNLLGYIERVREEVQT
;
A
#
# COMPACT_ATOMS: atom_id res chain seq x y z
N MET A 1 -2.33 -9.19 -27.49
CA MET A 1 -1.03 -9.02 -26.82
C MET A 1 -0.69 -10.36 -26.17
N THR A 2 0.59 -10.68 -26.06
CA THR A 2 1.06 -11.86 -25.33
C THR A 2 1.08 -11.57 -23.83
N ALA A 3 1.07 -12.62 -22.99
CA ALA A 3 1.20 -12.46 -21.54
C ALA A 3 2.46 -11.65 -21.13
N ALA A 4 3.56 -11.83 -21.87
CA ALA A 4 4.79 -11.08 -21.67
C ALA A 4 4.62 -9.58 -21.99
N GLU A 5 3.94 -9.24 -23.09
CA GLU A 5 3.63 -7.84 -23.45
C GLU A 5 2.71 -7.19 -22.40
N ASP A 6 1.66 -7.91 -21.98
CA ASP A 6 0.72 -7.44 -20.96
C ASP A 6 1.44 -7.21 -19.62
N PHE A 7 2.30 -8.13 -19.22
CA PHE A 7 3.15 -7.97 -18.04
C PHE A 7 4.07 -6.76 -18.15
N HIS A 8 4.72 -6.53 -19.30
CA HIS A 8 5.59 -5.38 -19.50
C HIS A 8 4.85 -4.04 -19.36
N ILE A 9 3.62 -3.95 -19.89
CA ILE A 9 2.78 -2.76 -19.74
C ILE A 9 2.35 -2.61 -18.29
N PHE A 10 1.84 -3.67 -17.65
CA PHE A 10 1.44 -3.67 -16.25
C PHE A 10 2.58 -3.20 -15.33
N ARG A 11 3.77 -3.79 -15.47
CA ARG A 11 4.98 -3.41 -14.72
C ARG A 11 5.33 -1.93 -14.90
N ARG A 12 5.25 -1.41 -16.13
CA ARG A 12 5.50 0.01 -16.40
C ARG A 12 4.48 0.89 -15.69
N THR A 13 3.20 0.53 -15.74
CA THR A 13 2.12 1.27 -15.06
C THR A 13 2.34 1.31 -13.56
N VAL A 14 2.65 0.17 -12.94
CA VAL A 14 2.91 0.11 -11.49
C VAL A 14 4.12 0.97 -11.11
N LYS A 15 5.22 0.89 -11.85
CA LYS A 15 6.42 1.71 -11.58
C LYS A 15 6.15 3.21 -11.73
N ALA A 16 5.39 3.62 -12.74
CA ALA A 16 5.02 5.01 -12.93
C ALA A 16 4.16 5.53 -11.75
N ARG A 17 3.17 4.72 -11.33
CA ARG A 17 2.32 5.03 -10.17
C ARG A 17 3.12 5.13 -8.87
N SER A 18 4.06 4.21 -8.61
CA SER A 18 4.92 4.30 -7.42
C SER A 18 5.76 5.58 -7.44
N LEU A 19 6.30 5.99 -8.59
CA LEU A 19 7.02 7.26 -8.72
C LEU A 19 6.14 8.47 -8.37
N GLU A 20 4.91 8.51 -8.89
CA GLU A 20 3.92 9.55 -8.58
C GLU A 20 3.58 9.57 -7.08
N HIS A 21 3.46 8.40 -6.44
CA HIS A 21 3.22 8.30 -5.00
C HIS A 21 4.37 8.90 -4.18
N HIS A 22 5.62 8.64 -4.54
CA HIS A 22 6.78 9.26 -3.87
C HIS A 22 6.77 10.78 -3.99
N GLN A 23 6.49 11.30 -5.18
CA GLN A 23 6.36 12.76 -5.41
C GLN A 23 5.19 13.36 -4.62
N ALA A 24 4.04 12.69 -4.61
CA ALA A 24 2.85 13.13 -3.87
C ALA A 24 3.08 13.09 -2.35
N MET A 25 3.82 12.10 -1.84
CA MET A 25 4.16 11.98 -0.42
C MET A 25 4.98 13.17 0.06
N GLU A 26 6.01 13.55 -0.69
CA GLU A 26 6.86 14.71 -0.36
C GLU A 26 6.00 15.98 -0.23
N ILE A 27 5.22 16.29 -1.27
CA ILE A 27 4.34 17.48 -1.28
C ILE A 27 3.31 17.43 -0.15
N ALA A 28 2.69 16.27 0.08
CA ALA A 28 1.67 16.12 1.12
C ALA A 28 2.25 16.41 2.51
N LEU A 29 3.45 15.90 2.81
CA LEU A 29 4.09 16.13 4.10
C LEU A 29 4.54 17.59 4.26
N GLU A 30 5.10 18.21 3.23
CA GLU A 30 5.47 19.63 3.23
C GLU A 30 4.26 20.54 3.52
N ARG A 31 3.08 20.16 3.03
CA ARG A 31 1.84 20.92 3.19
C ARG A 31 1.02 20.55 4.43
N GLY A 32 1.45 19.54 5.19
CA GLY A 32 0.68 19.02 6.33
C GLY A 32 -0.61 18.29 5.93
N TRP A 33 -0.68 17.78 4.70
CA TRP A 33 -1.81 17.01 4.19
C TRP A 33 -1.74 15.55 4.64
N TRP A 34 -1.80 15.32 5.95
CA TRP A 34 -1.56 14.00 6.53
C TRP A 34 -2.56 12.93 6.08
N ALA A 35 -3.83 13.31 5.88
CA ALA A 35 -4.80 12.39 5.28
C ALA A 35 -4.36 11.96 3.87
N ILE A 36 -3.89 12.91 3.05
CA ILE A 36 -3.40 12.59 1.69
C ILE A 36 -2.16 11.69 1.75
N ALA A 37 -1.22 11.94 2.68
CA ALA A 37 -0.09 11.05 2.91
C ALA A 37 -0.55 9.62 3.28
N GLY A 38 -1.54 9.50 4.17
CA GLY A 38 -2.20 8.23 4.49
C GLY A 38 -2.84 7.55 3.27
N SER A 39 -3.56 8.30 2.43
CA SER A 39 -4.15 7.79 1.20
C SER A 39 -3.08 7.28 0.23
N VAL A 40 -1.95 7.97 0.10
CA VAL A 40 -0.83 7.57 -0.76
C VAL A 40 -0.24 6.23 -0.29
N LEU A 41 -0.01 6.05 1.02
CA LEU A 41 0.45 4.77 1.57
C LEU A 41 -0.51 3.63 1.21
N ARG A 42 -1.82 3.89 1.32
CA ARG A 42 -2.85 2.91 0.98
C ARG A 42 -2.94 2.59 -0.50
N MET A 43 -2.71 3.57 -1.36
CA MET A 43 -2.65 3.38 -2.81
C MET A 43 -1.41 2.59 -3.24
N GLU A 44 -0.26 2.78 -2.58
CA GLU A 44 0.93 1.96 -2.83
C GLU A 44 0.72 0.53 -2.31
N LEU A 45 0.11 0.39 -1.13
CA LEU A 45 -0.23 -0.92 -0.58
C LEU A 45 -1.20 -1.70 -1.48
N ASP A 46 -2.17 -1.03 -2.10
CA ASP A 46 -3.08 -1.64 -3.08
C ASP A 46 -2.31 -2.24 -4.27
N SER A 47 -1.30 -1.55 -4.79
CA SER A 47 -0.41 -2.09 -5.83
C SER A 47 0.30 -3.36 -5.34
N LEU A 48 0.85 -3.35 -4.12
CA LEU A 48 1.51 -4.52 -3.52
C LEU A 48 0.57 -5.71 -3.40
N ILE A 49 -0.62 -5.50 -2.83
CA ILE A 49 -1.64 -6.53 -2.63
C ILE A 49 -2.04 -7.18 -3.97
N ARG A 50 -2.20 -6.37 -5.03
CA ARG A 50 -2.51 -6.87 -6.39
C ARG A 50 -1.40 -7.76 -6.94
N VAL A 51 -0.13 -7.40 -6.74
CA VAL A 51 1.00 -8.20 -7.20
C VAL A 51 1.12 -9.50 -6.41
N ILE A 52 0.92 -9.46 -5.09
CA ILE A 52 0.85 -10.67 -4.26
C ILE A 52 -0.26 -11.60 -4.75
N TYR A 53 -1.42 -11.06 -5.09
CA TYR A 53 -2.52 -11.86 -5.65
C TYR A 53 -2.13 -12.53 -6.98
N LEU A 54 -1.45 -11.82 -7.89
CA LEU A 54 -0.99 -12.38 -9.16
C LEU A 54 -0.01 -13.55 -8.97
N LEU A 55 0.84 -13.50 -7.94
CA LEU A 55 1.76 -14.60 -7.61
C LEU A 55 1.03 -15.85 -7.12
N HIS A 56 -0.02 -15.67 -6.32
CA HIS A 56 -0.75 -16.78 -5.73
C HIS A 56 -1.81 -17.40 -6.64
N ASN A 57 -2.10 -16.78 -7.79
CA ASN A 57 -3.15 -17.21 -8.71
C ASN A 57 -2.60 -17.33 -10.14
N PRO A 58 -1.62 -18.22 -10.39
CA PRO A 58 -0.94 -18.35 -11.68
C PRO A 58 -1.88 -18.76 -12.83
N ASP A 59 -2.97 -19.46 -12.51
CA ASP A 59 -3.98 -19.98 -13.43
C ASP A 59 -4.86 -18.89 -14.08
N VAL A 60 -5.02 -17.74 -13.41
CA VAL A 60 -5.81 -16.58 -13.89
C VAL A 60 -4.95 -15.34 -14.17
N ARG A 61 -3.66 -15.37 -13.79
CA ARG A 61 -2.74 -14.23 -13.90
C ARG A 61 -2.73 -13.54 -15.25
N ASP A 62 -2.54 -14.29 -16.34
CA ASP A 62 -2.43 -13.71 -17.68
C ASP A 62 -3.71 -12.95 -18.08
N ARG A 63 -4.86 -13.47 -17.67
CA ARG A 63 -6.16 -12.85 -17.94
C ARG A 63 -6.34 -11.57 -17.13
N ILE A 64 -5.90 -11.57 -15.88
CA ILE A 64 -5.91 -10.37 -15.03
C ILE A 64 -4.97 -9.30 -15.60
N LEU A 65 -3.75 -9.68 -16.02
CA LEU A 65 -2.80 -8.78 -16.66
C LEU A 65 -3.40 -8.14 -17.92
N ALA A 66 -3.95 -8.95 -18.83
CA ALA A 66 -4.66 -8.49 -20.02
C ALA A 66 -5.82 -7.54 -19.68
N SER A 67 -6.61 -7.86 -18.65
CA SER A 67 -7.71 -7.01 -18.18
C SER A 67 -7.22 -5.65 -17.67
N CYS A 68 -6.11 -5.61 -16.94
CA CYS A 68 -5.56 -4.37 -16.41
C CYS A 68 -5.09 -3.44 -17.54
N VAL A 69 -4.37 -3.97 -18.53
CA VAL A 69 -3.81 -3.18 -19.63
C VAL A 69 -4.87 -2.70 -20.63
N THR A 70 -6.03 -3.37 -20.68
CA THR A 70 -7.18 -2.96 -21.49
C THR A 70 -8.14 -2.01 -20.77
N GLY A 71 -7.86 -1.65 -19.52
CA GLY A 71 -8.68 -0.71 -18.74
C GLY A 71 -9.91 -1.35 -18.06
N ASN A 72 -10.04 -2.67 -18.09
CA ASN A 72 -11.13 -3.41 -17.44
C ASN A 72 -10.90 -3.66 -15.95
N GLY A 73 -9.78 -3.14 -15.42
CA GLY A 73 -9.40 -3.30 -14.02
C GLY A 73 -8.96 -4.72 -13.68
N PHE A 74 -9.03 -5.06 -12.39
CA PHE A 74 -8.55 -6.32 -11.85
C PHE A 74 -9.67 -7.39 -11.88
N THR A 75 -9.77 -8.08 -13.01
CA THR A 75 -10.90 -8.94 -13.39
C THR A 75 -10.37 -10.24 -13.99
N ASP A 76 -11.02 -11.37 -13.68
CA ASP A 76 -10.80 -12.67 -14.31
C ASP A 76 -12.09 -13.17 -15.02
N ASP A 77 -12.12 -14.41 -15.48
CA ASP A 77 -13.29 -14.99 -16.18
C ASP A 77 -14.56 -15.02 -15.33
N ARG A 78 -14.42 -14.95 -14.00
CA ARG A 78 -15.52 -14.98 -13.03
C ARG A 78 -15.98 -13.56 -12.68
N GLY A 79 -15.35 -12.54 -13.24
CA GLY A 79 -15.66 -11.14 -13.06
C GLY A 79 -14.66 -10.42 -12.15
N ARG A 80 -15.13 -9.32 -11.56
CA ARG A 80 -14.26 -8.42 -10.80
C ARG A 80 -13.78 -9.08 -9.51
N ILE A 81 -12.48 -8.99 -9.25
CA ILE A 81 -11.88 -9.47 -8.01
C ILE A 81 -11.93 -8.30 -7.01
N PHE A 82 -12.63 -8.52 -5.89
CA PHE A 82 -12.81 -7.51 -4.86
C PHE A 82 -11.63 -7.43 -3.88
N ASP A 83 -11.41 -6.24 -3.34
CA ASP A 83 -10.28 -5.94 -2.45
C ASP A 83 -10.19 -6.90 -1.26
N ARG A 84 -11.32 -7.23 -0.63
CA ARG A 84 -11.37 -8.18 0.50
C ARG A 84 -10.66 -9.50 0.20
N ARG A 85 -10.92 -10.08 -0.98
CA ARG A 85 -10.31 -11.35 -1.38
C ARG A 85 -8.79 -11.23 -1.54
N MET A 86 -8.31 -10.08 -2.01
CA MET A 86 -6.88 -9.85 -2.20
C MET A 86 -6.17 -9.59 -0.86
N ILE A 87 -6.82 -8.89 0.07
CA ILE A 87 -6.29 -8.60 1.40
C ILE A 87 -6.21 -9.86 2.25
N ASP A 88 -7.28 -10.67 2.27
CA ASP A 88 -7.30 -11.94 3.03
C ASP A 88 -6.11 -12.83 2.65
N LEU A 89 -5.72 -12.79 1.37
CA LEU A 89 -4.54 -13.47 0.85
C LEU A 89 -3.23 -12.80 1.30
N ALA A 90 -3.12 -11.48 1.17
CA ALA A 90 -1.89 -10.75 1.47
C ALA A 90 -1.56 -10.66 2.98
N VAL A 91 -2.57 -10.63 3.85
CA VAL A 91 -2.42 -10.58 5.31
C VAL A 91 -1.87 -11.91 5.85
N GLY A 92 -2.27 -13.04 5.25
CA GLY A 92 -1.74 -14.36 5.62
C GLY A 92 -0.22 -14.47 5.52
N ASP A 93 0.40 -13.65 4.66
CA ASP A 93 1.85 -13.59 4.47
C ASP A 93 2.54 -12.51 5.32
N ASN A 94 1.80 -11.49 5.81
CA ASN A 94 2.38 -10.28 6.41
C ASN A 94 1.40 -9.54 7.35
N SER A 95 1.61 -9.62 8.66
CA SER A 95 0.74 -8.96 9.65
C SER A 95 0.72 -7.42 9.56
N TRP A 96 1.82 -6.79 9.14
CA TRP A 96 1.91 -5.33 8.97
C TRP A 96 1.05 -4.79 7.82
N VAL A 97 0.74 -5.63 6.82
CA VAL A 97 -0.15 -5.25 5.69
C VAL A 97 -1.54 -4.90 6.21
N GLY A 98 -2.05 -5.68 7.17
CA GLY A 98 -3.34 -5.41 7.82
C GLY A 98 -3.35 -4.06 8.54
N ALA A 99 -2.32 -3.77 9.32
CA ALA A 99 -2.22 -2.50 10.07
C ALA A 99 -2.21 -1.27 9.14
N VAL A 100 -1.40 -1.29 8.07
CA VAL A 100 -1.36 -0.18 7.10
C VAL A 100 -2.67 -0.10 6.31
N TYR A 101 -3.27 -1.25 5.98
CA TYR A 101 -4.53 -1.30 5.26
C TYR A 101 -5.68 -0.68 6.06
N GLU A 102 -5.89 -1.15 7.29
CA GLU A 102 -6.98 -0.70 8.16
C GLU A 102 -6.84 0.76 8.57
N PHE A 103 -5.64 1.17 9.02
CA PHE A 103 -5.43 2.56 9.39
C PHE A 103 -5.51 3.50 8.19
N GLY A 104 -4.90 3.13 7.06
CA GLY A 104 -4.94 3.94 5.85
C GLY A 104 -6.34 4.04 5.22
N ASN A 105 -7.21 3.04 5.40
CA ASN A 105 -8.60 3.08 4.91
C ASN A 105 -9.38 4.28 5.45
N LYS A 106 -9.08 4.71 6.69
CA LYS A 106 -9.70 5.89 7.30
C LYS A 106 -9.45 7.18 6.51
N PHE A 107 -8.35 7.26 5.75
CA PHE A 107 -8.00 8.43 4.93
C PHE A 107 -8.39 8.28 3.45
N VAL A 108 -8.86 7.11 3.02
CA VAL A 108 -9.40 6.90 1.67
C VAL A 108 -10.92 7.07 1.66
N HIS A 109 -11.58 6.68 2.74
CA HIS A 109 -13.01 6.95 2.94
C HIS A 109 -13.21 8.25 3.69
N LEU A 110 -14.34 8.93 3.43
CA LEU A 110 -14.74 10.10 4.21
C LEU A 110 -15.16 9.66 5.62
N THR A 111 -14.18 9.61 6.53
CA THR A 111 -14.34 9.30 7.94
C THR A 111 -14.04 10.51 8.83
N ASP A 112 -14.27 10.35 10.12
CA ASP A 112 -13.84 11.29 11.16
C ASP A 112 -12.33 11.59 11.14
N ALA A 113 -11.53 10.70 10.55
CA ALA A 113 -10.11 10.92 10.38
C ALA A 113 -9.74 12.09 9.46
N HIS A 114 -10.70 12.68 8.75
CA HIS A 114 -10.50 13.93 8.00
C HIS A 114 -10.66 15.20 8.85
N ASP A 115 -11.21 15.09 10.06
CA ASP A 115 -11.37 16.21 11.02
C ASP A 115 -10.13 16.37 11.92
N TYR A 116 -8.95 16.01 11.38
CA TYR A 116 -7.69 15.93 12.13
C TYR A 116 -7.11 17.30 12.54
N ALA A 117 -7.79 18.39 12.18
CA ALA A 117 -7.49 19.72 12.69
C ALA A 117 -7.99 19.88 14.14
N ASP A 118 -9.07 19.19 14.51
CA ASP A 118 -9.73 19.31 15.81
C ASP A 118 -9.56 18.04 16.67
N VAL A 119 -9.52 16.85 16.06
CA VAL A 119 -9.38 15.57 16.77
C VAL A 119 -8.24 14.74 16.17
N ASP A 120 -7.23 14.39 16.96
CA ASP A 120 -6.16 13.52 16.47
C ASP A 120 -6.69 12.09 16.19
N PRO A 121 -6.76 11.66 14.92
CA PRO A 121 -7.40 10.39 14.58
C PRO A 121 -6.52 9.19 14.89
N PHE A 122 -5.22 9.39 15.13
CA PHE A 122 -4.35 8.32 15.59
C PHE A 122 -4.55 8.06 17.07
N GLN A 123 -4.78 9.10 17.88
CA GLN A 123 -5.13 8.93 19.28
C GLN A 123 -6.49 8.26 19.48
N ALA A 124 -7.45 8.51 18.59
CA ALA A 124 -8.77 7.87 18.59
C ALA A 124 -8.77 6.45 17.98
N TYR A 125 -7.63 5.98 17.46
CA TYR A 125 -7.56 4.68 16.78
C TYR A 125 -7.40 3.52 17.77
N GLU A 126 -8.32 2.55 17.71
CA GLU A 126 -8.35 1.39 18.60
C GLU A 126 -7.06 0.55 18.53
N TYR A 127 -6.48 0.41 17.33
CA TYR A 127 -5.28 -0.40 17.10
C TYR A 127 -3.99 0.44 17.03
N LYS A 128 -3.95 1.60 17.70
CA LYS A 128 -2.77 2.49 17.66
C LYS A 128 -1.49 1.83 18.17
N ASP A 129 -1.60 0.97 19.18
CA ASP A 129 -0.45 0.30 19.78
C ASP A 129 0.22 -0.66 18.78
N GLU A 130 -0.56 -1.36 17.96
CA GLU A 130 -0.03 -2.20 16.89
C GLU A 130 0.76 -1.37 15.86
N VAL A 131 0.22 -0.21 15.47
CA VAL A 131 0.90 0.70 14.54
C VAL A 131 2.21 1.21 15.16
N ILE A 132 2.20 1.61 16.44
CA ILE A 132 3.39 2.04 17.18
C ILE A 132 4.44 0.92 17.17
N ASP A 133 4.05 -0.30 17.52
CA ASP A 133 4.95 -1.46 17.60
C ASP A 133 5.59 -1.75 16.24
N TYR A 134 4.80 -1.75 15.16
CA TYR A 134 5.34 -1.93 13.81
C TYR A 134 6.32 -0.82 13.41
N LEU A 135 5.93 0.44 13.62
CA LEU A 135 6.77 1.58 13.27
C LEU A 135 8.07 1.61 14.09
N ASN A 136 8.02 1.20 15.35
CA ASN A 136 9.21 1.07 16.20
C ASN A 136 10.07 -0.14 15.77
N GLN A 137 9.46 -1.28 15.47
CA GLN A 137 10.18 -2.48 15.05
C GLN A 137 10.97 -2.27 13.74
N TYR A 138 10.35 -1.66 12.73
CA TYR A 138 10.94 -1.55 11.40
C TYR A 138 11.67 -0.23 11.13
N HIS A 139 11.32 0.82 11.87
CA HIS A 139 11.80 2.16 11.63
C HIS A 139 12.28 2.89 12.88
N GLY A 140 12.23 2.25 14.06
CA GLY A 140 12.49 2.79 15.41
C GLY A 140 13.70 3.71 15.55
N ASP A 141 14.76 3.40 14.82
CA ASP A 141 16.07 4.03 14.90
C ASP A 141 16.33 5.05 13.77
N LYS A 142 15.38 5.23 12.85
CA LYS A 142 15.59 5.97 11.60
C LYS A 142 15.22 7.45 11.63
N LEU A 143 14.49 7.92 12.65
CA LEU A 143 14.10 9.33 12.78
C LEU A 143 14.47 9.87 14.17
N PRO A 144 14.65 11.19 14.34
CA PRO A 144 14.75 11.81 15.66
C PRO A 144 13.41 11.73 16.43
N GLY A 145 13.45 11.74 17.77
CA GLY A 145 12.26 11.70 18.63
C GLY A 145 11.69 10.31 18.88
N ARG A 146 12.57 9.33 19.16
CA ARG A 146 12.25 7.90 19.24
C ARG A 146 12.49 7.30 20.62
N PRO A 147 11.81 6.18 20.97
CA PRO A 147 10.75 5.49 20.20
C PRO A 147 9.40 6.21 20.26
N LEU A 148 8.44 5.82 19.41
CA LEU A 148 7.03 6.21 19.59
C LEU A 148 6.49 5.61 20.88
N GLY A 149 5.58 6.34 21.52
CA GLY A 149 4.82 5.88 22.68
C GLY A 149 3.32 6.14 22.56
N ALA A 150 2.57 5.82 23.60
CA ALA A 150 1.10 5.91 23.62
C ALA A 150 0.53 7.32 23.33
N ASP A 151 1.32 8.36 23.62
CA ASP A 151 0.96 9.77 23.41
C ASP A 151 1.36 10.29 22.01
N SER A 152 1.89 9.43 21.14
CA SER A 152 2.30 9.82 19.78
C SER A 152 1.09 10.30 18.97
N THR A 153 1.24 11.40 18.26
CA THR A 153 0.20 12.03 17.44
C THR A 153 0.19 11.50 16.00
N LEU A 154 -0.85 11.83 15.24
CA LEU A 154 -0.86 11.63 13.79
C LEU A 154 0.37 12.28 13.13
N ARG A 155 0.79 13.46 13.62
CA ARG A 155 1.98 14.14 13.12
C ARG A 155 3.25 13.33 13.37
N ASP A 156 3.39 12.73 14.54
CA ASP A 156 4.57 11.94 14.90
C ASP A 156 4.70 10.72 13.99
N ILE A 157 3.61 10.00 13.74
CA ILE A 157 3.62 8.85 12.84
C ILE A 157 3.71 9.25 11.36
N ALA A 158 3.19 10.42 10.96
CA ALA A 158 3.27 10.90 9.58
C ALA A 158 4.72 11.13 9.13
N ALA A 159 5.64 11.43 10.06
CA ALA A 159 7.07 11.54 9.77
C ALA A 159 7.68 10.24 9.20
N TYR A 160 7.01 9.10 9.38
CA TYR A 160 7.44 7.78 8.96
C TYR A 160 6.91 7.41 7.59
N ALA A 161 5.92 8.15 7.09
CA ALA A 161 5.26 7.85 5.83
C ALA A 161 6.26 7.66 4.67
N PRO A 162 7.37 8.42 4.53
CA PRO A 162 8.36 8.14 3.51
C PRO A 162 9.06 6.78 3.67
N LEU A 163 9.38 6.39 4.90
CA LEU A 163 10.05 5.11 5.20
C LEU A 163 9.11 3.92 4.96
N VAL A 164 7.83 4.08 5.33
CA VAL A 164 6.80 3.07 5.08
C VAL A 164 6.54 2.95 3.58
N LEU A 165 6.42 4.08 2.87
CA LEU A 165 6.25 4.10 1.41
C LEU A 165 7.40 3.38 0.70
N GLU A 166 8.63 3.67 1.09
CA GLU A 166 9.82 3.00 0.55
C GLU A 166 9.80 1.50 0.84
N LYS A 167 9.41 1.10 2.05
CA LYS A 167 9.30 -0.32 2.41
C LYS A 167 8.27 -1.06 1.55
N ILE A 168 7.08 -0.46 1.35
CA ILE A 168 6.04 -1.02 0.47
C ILE A 168 6.55 -1.08 -0.97
N THR A 169 7.14 0.00 -1.46
CA THR A 169 7.68 0.11 -2.83
C THR A 169 8.75 -0.97 -3.09
N SER A 170 9.70 -1.13 -2.16
CA SER A 170 10.76 -2.13 -2.25
C SER A 170 10.19 -3.55 -2.32
N ASN A 171 9.22 -3.88 -1.44
CA ASN A 171 8.54 -5.17 -1.46
C ASN A 171 7.79 -5.37 -2.79
N LEU A 172 7.04 -4.37 -3.24
CA LEU A 172 6.28 -4.38 -4.50
C LEU A 172 7.18 -4.68 -5.69
N LEU A 173 8.31 -3.99 -5.81
CA LEU A 173 9.28 -4.22 -6.88
C LEU A 173 9.87 -5.62 -6.81
N GLY A 174 10.18 -6.13 -5.61
CA GLY A 174 10.63 -7.51 -5.42
C GLY A 174 9.61 -8.54 -5.91
N TYR A 175 8.33 -8.39 -5.52
CA TYR A 175 7.27 -9.29 -5.97
C TYR A 175 6.97 -9.17 -7.48
N ILE A 176 7.09 -7.98 -8.07
CA ILE A 176 6.96 -7.80 -9.52
C ILE A 176 8.01 -8.61 -10.27
N GLU A 177 9.25 -8.63 -9.81
CA GLU A 177 10.31 -9.39 -10.48
C GLU A 177 10.08 -10.91 -10.34
N ARG A 178 9.49 -11.38 -9.23
CA ARG A 178 9.01 -12.77 -9.11
C ARG A 178 7.92 -13.10 -10.13
N VAL A 179 6.94 -12.21 -10.33
CA VAL A 179 5.91 -12.40 -11.36
C VAL A 179 6.56 -12.49 -12.75
N ARG A 180 7.57 -11.66 -13.03
CA ARG A 180 8.31 -11.69 -14.31
C ARG A 180 8.90 -13.07 -14.59
N GLU A 181 9.57 -13.65 -13.59
CA GLU A 181 10.20 -14.97 -13.70
C GLU A 181 9.17 -16.06 -14.05
N GLU A 182 7.98 -15.99 -13.45
CA GLU A 182 6.91 -16.96 -13.68
C GLU A 182 6.15 -16.75 -15.01
N VAL A 183 6.12 -15.54 -15.57
CA VAL A 183 5.52 -15.25 -16.90
C VAL A 183 6.47 -15.62 -18.05
N GLN A 184 7.78 -15.71 -17.77
CA GLN A 184 8.81 -16.06 -18.75
C GLN A 184 9.12 -17.57 -18.81
N THR A 185 8.51 -18.37 -17.94
CA THR A 185 8.65 -19.84 -17.88
C THR A 185 7.49 -20.51 -18.59
#